data_AF-A0A199YA08-F1
#
_entry.id   AF-A0A199YA08-F1
#
_cell.length_a   1.000
_cell.length_b   1.000
_cell.length_c   1.000
_cell.angle_alpha   90.00
_cell.angle_beta   90.00
_cell.angle_gamma   90.00
#
_symmetry.space_group_name_H-M   'P 1'
#
loop_
_entity.id
_entity.type
_entity.pdbx_description
1 polymer ?
#
loop_
_entity_poly.entity_id
_entity_poly.type
_entity_poly.pdbx_seq_one_letter_code
_entity_poly.pdbx_strand_id
1 'polypeptide(L)'
;MSAQLWLVNVSVYVPSLIALALLWRGKGAGVATMINGLLVGAAFSEVHLWRPSIPVWGIWNDNFFILGVDWISWTILALTVLVGALVSAAGAYALGLQWAARQGG
;
A
#
# COMPACT_ATOMS: atom_id res chain seq x y z
N MET A 1 -16.78 -17.55 8.80
CA MET A 1 -15.60 -16.86 8.25
C MET A 1 -14.50 -17.88 8.04
N SER A 2 -13.91 -17.96 6.84
CA SER A 2 -12.86 -18.94 6.53
C SER A 2 -11.48 -18.48 7.04
N ALA A 3 -10.56 -19.41 7.31
CA ALA A 3 -9.18 -19.10 7.70
C ALA A 3 -8.44 -18.25 6.65
N GLN A 4 -8.82 -18.37 5.39
CA GLN A 4 -8.24 -17.63 4.26
C GLN A 4 -8.53 -16.13 4.33
N LEU A 5 -9.76 -15.74 4.73
CA LEU A 5 -10.13 -14.34 4.93
C LEU A 5 -9.26 -13.69 6.02
N TRP A 6 -9.03 -14.40 7.12
CA TRP A 6 -8.16 -13.93 8.21
C TRP A 6 -6.71 -13.78 7.76
N LEU A 7 -6.19 -14.74 7.00
CA LEU A 7 -4.83 -14.66 6.46
C LEU A 7 -4.63 -13.43 5.58
N VAL A 8 -5.57 -13.14 4.67
CA VAL A 8 -5.49 -11.96 3.80
C VAL A 8 -5.62 -10.67 4.60
N ASN A 9 -6.57 -10.61 5.53
CA ASN A 9 -6.73 -9.42 6.38
C ASN A 9 -5.52 -9.14 7.26
N VAL A 10 -4.80 -10.17 7.74
CA VAL A 10 -3.59 -9.97 8.53
C VAL A 10 -2.39 -9.62 7.64
N SER A 11 -2.27 -10.25 6.46
CA SER A 11 -1.10 -10.08 5.59
C SER A 11 -0.94 -8.66 5.06
N VAL A 12 -2.04 -7.95 4.79
CA VAL A 12 -1.99 -6.56 4.30
C VAL A 12 -1.33 -5.59 5.29
N TYR A 13 -1.31 -5.91 6.59
CA TYR A 13 -0.65 -5.09 7.60
C TYR A 13 0.84 -5.41 7.76
N VAL A 14 1.31 -6.56 7.27
CA VAL A 14 2.70 -7.01 7.45
C VAL A 14 3.72 -6.04 6.85
N PRO A 15 3.58 -5.54 5.60
CA PRO A 15 4.51 -4.57 5.03
C PRO A 15 4.61 -3.28 5.86
N SER A 16 3.48 -2.80 6.40
CA SER A 16 3.43 -1.60 7.23
C SER A 16 4.09 -1.82 8.60
N LEU A 17 3.90 -3.00 9.21
CA LEU A 17 4.59 -3.37 10.44
C LEU A 17 6.10 -3.51 10.24
N ILE A 18 6.54 -4.06 9.10
CA ILE A 18 7.96 -4.13 8.74
C ILE A 18 8.54 -2.72 8.57
N ALA A 19 7.84 -1.84 7.84
CA ALA A 19 8.27 -0.46 7.66
C ALA A 19 8.39 0.30 8.99
N LEU A 20 7.42 0.12 9.89
CA LEU A 20 7.45 0.69 11.24
C LEU A 20 8.60 0.12 12.08
N ALA A 21 8.82 -1.19 12.05
CA ALA A 21 9.92 -1.82 12.78
C ALA A 21 11.30 -1.36 12.28
N LEU A 22 11.44 -1.16 10.97
CA LEU A 22 12.67 -0.64 10.35
C LEU A 22 12.90 0.84 10.70
N LEU A 23 11.83 1.63 10.76
CA LEU A 23 11.88 2.99 11.28
C LEU A 23 12.41 3.03 12.72
N TRP A 24 11.88 2.20 13.61
CA TRP A 24 12.36 2.10 15.00
C TRP A 24 13.80 1.62 15.14
N ARG A 25 14.31 0.86 14.18
CA ARG A 25 15.72 0.41 14.15
C ARG A 25 16.66 1.40 13.48
N GLY A 26 16.16 2.53 12.99
CA GLY A 26 16.95 3.56 12.30
C GLY A 26 17.61 3.10 11.00
N LYS A 27 17.20 1.95 10.44
CA LYS A 27 17.82 1.35 9.24
C LYS A 27 16.77 1.05 8.19
N GLY A 28 17.00 1.47 6.96
CA GLY A 28 16.16 1.10 5.80
C GLY A 28 14.74 1.66 5.80
N ALA A 29 14.41 2.56 6.73
CA ALA A 29 13.08 3.14 6.88
C ALA A 29 12.57 3.77 5.57
N GLY A 30 13.42 4.53 4.87
CA GLY A 30 13.05 5.14 3.59
C GLY A 30 12.72 4.11 2.49
N VAL A 31 13.44 2.98 2.42
CA VAL A 31 13.16 1.90 1.44
C VAL A 31 11.86 1.21 1.80
N ALA A 32 11.66 0.93 3.08
CA ALA A 32 10.46 0.26 3.55
C ALA A 32 9.21 1.12 3.37
N THR A 33 9.29 2.42 3.68
CA THR A 33 8.21 3.39 3.40
C THR A 33 7.93 3.50 1.91
N MET A 34 8.96 3.54 1.07
CA MET A 34 8.82 3.60 -0.38
C MET A 34 8.03 2.40 -0.92
N ILE A 35 8.50 1.19 -0.60
CA ILE A 35 7.88 -0.06 -1.03
C ILE A 35 6.47 -0.20 -0.47
N ASN A 36 6.27 0.12 0.81
CA ASN A 36 4.95 0.02 1.46
C ASN A 36 3.91 0.94 0.77
N GLY A 37 4.28 2.19 0.45
CA GLY A 37 3.38 3.11 -0.26
C GLY A 37 2.93 2.57 -1.62
N LEU A 38 3.85 2.00 -2.40
CA LEU A 38 3.54 1.37 -3.69
C LEU A 38 2.66 0.12 -3.52
N LEU A 39 2.98 -0.76 -2.57
CA LEU A 39 2.23 -1.99 -2.34
C LEU A 39 0.79 -1.70 -1.93
N VAL A 40 0.57 -0.75 -1.02
CA VAL A 40 -0.78 -0.36 -0.59
C VAL A 40 -1.56 0.25 -1.76
N GLY A 41 -0.97 1.18 -2.51
CA GLY A 41 -1.63 1.80 -3.66
C GLY A 41 -1.96 0.78 -4.77
N ALA A 42 -1.03 -0.14 -5.07
CA ALA A 42 -1.22 -1.17 -6.08
C ALA A 42 -2.27 -2.20 -5.66
N ALA A 43 -2.20 -2.73 -4.43
CA ALA A 43 -3.17 -3.69 -3.92
C ALA A 43 -4.58 -3.08 -3.84
N PHE A 44 -4.69 -1.83 -3.39
CA PHE A 44 -5.98 -1.14 -3.37
C PHE A 44 -6.52 -0.90 -4.79
N SER A 45 -5.66 -0.60 -5.76
CA SER A 45 -6.05 -0.50 -7.17
C SER A 45 -6.53 -1.85 -7.73
N GLU A 46 -5.79 -2.93 -7.45
CA GLU A 46 -6.11 -4.27 -7.93
C GLU A 46 -7.50 -4.71 -7.48
N VAL A 47 -7.82 -4.58 -6.20
CA VAL A 47 -9.10 -5.05 -5.63
C VAL A 47 -10.30 -4.29 -6.20
N HIS A 48 -10.14 -3.00 -6.52
CA HIS A 48 -11.26 -2.14 -6.87
C HIS A 48 -11.40 -1.87 -8.37
N LEU A 49 -10.30 -1.88 -9.15
CA LEU A 49 -10.33 -1.73 -10.61
C LEU A 49 -10.37 -3.08 -11.32
N TRP A 50 -9.79 -4.11 -10.71
CA TRP A 50 -9.72 -5.47 -11.24
C TRP A 50 -10.42 -6.45 -10.31
N ARG A 51 -10.28 -7.74 -10.61
CA ARG A 51 -10.71 -8.81 -9.72
C ARG A 51 -9.56 -9.13 -8.76
N PRO A 52 -9.79 -9.25 -7.43
CA PRO A 52 -8.74 -9.59 -6.50
C PRO A 52 -8.15 -10.96 -6.82
N SER A 53 -6.82 -11.09 -6.71
CA SER A 53 -6.12 -12.36 -6.87
C SER A 53 -6.62 -13.46 -5.92
N ILE A 54 -7.16 -13.08 -4.76
CA ILE A 54 -7.73 -14.02 -3.77
C ILE A 54 -9.19 -13.62 -3.49
N PRO A 55 -10.20 -14.28 -4.10
CA PRO A 55 -11.58 -13.85 -4.04
C PRO A 55 -12.31 -14.32 -2.76
N VAL A 56 -11.99 -13.73 -1.61
CA VAL A 56 -12.52 -14.15 -0.29
C VAL A 56 -13.67 -13.29 0.25
N TRP A 57 -14.01 -12.17 -0.39
CA TRP A 57 -14.94 -11.17 0.15
C TRP A 57 -16.36 -11.22 -0.44
N GLY A 58 -16.72 -12.30 -1.13
CA GLY A 58 -18.07 -12.49 -1.68
C GLY A 58 -18.40 -11.47 -2.78
N ILE A 59 -19.47 -10.69 -2.59
CA ILE A 59 -19.89 -9.63 -3.54
C ILE A 59 -18.79 -8.58 -3.75
N TRP A 60 -17.97 -8.33 -2.74
CA TRP A 60 -16.86 -7.38 -2.80
C TRP A 60 -15.65 -7.88 -3.61
N ASN A 61 -15.74 -9.07 -4.21
CA ASN A 61 -14.74 -9.55 -5.15
C ASN A 61 -14.93 -8.96 -6.57
N ASP A 62 -16.08 -8.36 -6.85
CA ASP A 62 -16.32 -7.71 -8.14
C ASP A 62 -15.69 -6.31 -8.14
N ASN A 63 -15.24 -5.86 -9.30
CA ASN A 63 -14.66 -4.53 -9.44
C ASN A 63 -15.73 -3.43 -9.38
N PHE A 64 -15.29 -2.20 -9.19
CA PHE A 64 -16.15 -1.02 -9.08
C PHE A 64 -17.05 -0.77 -10.30
N PHE A 65 -16.62 -1.20 -11.48
CA PHE A 65 -17.43 -1.08 -12.70
C PHE A 65 -18.66 -1.99 -12.64
N ILE A 66 -18.49 -3.23 -12.18
CA ILE A 66 -19.56 -4.22 -12.02
C ILE A 66 -20.46 -3.83 -10.83
N LEU A 67 -19.85 -3.41 -9.72
CA LEU A 67 -20.56 -3.02 -8.52
C LEU A 67 -21.33 -1.70 -8.65
N GLY A 68 -21.08 -0.91 -9.71
CA GLY A 68 -21.81 0.33 -9.97
C GLY A 68 -21.65 1.36 -8.84
N VAL A 69 -20.44 1.46 -8.29
CA VAL A 69 -20.17 2.29 -7.10
C VAL A 69 -20.27 3.79 -7.39
N ASP A 70 -20.52 4.58 -6.34
CA ASP A 70 -20.71 6.03 -6.43
C ASP A 70 -19.40 6.83 -6.54
N TRP A 71 -19.54 8.14 -6.76
CA TRP A 71 -18.41 9.06 -6.92
C TRP A 71 -17.52 9.15 -5.66
N ILE A 72 -18.07 8.90 -4.47
CA ILE A 72 -17.32 8.87 -3.22
C ILE A 72 -16.35 7.70 -3.24
N SER A 73 -16.81 6.51 -3.65
CA SER A 73 -16.00 5.31 -3.77
C SER A 73 -14.85 5.50 -4.75
N TRP A 74 -15.11 6.11 -5.91
CA TRP A 74 -14.07 6.49 -6.87
C TRP A 74 -13.06 7.50 -6.31
N THR A 75 -13.54 8.45 -5.52
CA THR A 75 -12.69 9.45 -4.86
C THR A 75 -11.76 8.80 -3.83
N ILE A 76 -12.27 7.87 -3.02
CA ILE A 76 -11.46 7.12 -2.04
C ILE A 76 -10.38 6.31 -2.75
N LEU A 77 -10.71 5.64 -3.86
CA LEU A 77 -9.74 4.93 -4.68
C LEU A 77 -8.64 5.87 -5.18
N ALA A 78 -9.01 6.98 -5.83
CA ALA A 78 -8.05 7.95 -6.35
C ALA A 78 -7.13 8.51 -5.26
N LEU A 79 -7.71 8.90 -4.12
CA LEU A 79 -6.96 9.45 -2.98
C LEU A 79 -6.02 8.41 -2.37
N THR A 80 -6.46 7.16 -2.21
CA THR A 80 -5.62 6.10 -1.63
C THR A 80 -4.41 5.80 -2.52
N VAL A 81 -4.61 5.71 -3.83
CA VAL A 81 -3.53 5.50 -4.80
C VAL A 81 -2.58 6.70 -4.83
N LEU A 82 -3.10 7.91 -4.84
CA LEU A 82 -2.30 9.14 -4.81
C LEU A 82 -1.44 9.22 -3.54
N VAL A 83 -2.04 8.97 -2.37
CA VAL A 83 -1.32 8.96 -1.08
C VAL A 83 -0.24 7.88 -1.10
N GLY A 84 -0.53 6.68 -1.58
CA GLY A 84 0.47 5.60 -1.73
C GLY A 84 1.66 6.03 -2.59
N ALA A 85 1.41 6.70 -3.71
CA ALA A 85 2.45 7.23 -4.60
C ALA A 85 3.26 8.36 -3.95
N LEU A 86 2.60 9.30 -3.26
CA LEU A 86 3.27 10.41 -2.56
C LEU A 86 4.12 9.92 -1.38
N VAL A 87 3.63 8.97 -0.60
CA VAL A 87 4.39 8.32 0.48
C VAL A 87 5.59 7.59 -0.12
N SER A 88 5.43 6.94 -1.27
CA SER A 88 6.53 6.29 -1.96
C SER A 88 7.61 7.29 -2.39
N ALA A 89 7.21 8.38 -3.03
CA ALA A 89 8.09 9.46 -3.44
C ALA A 89 8.82 10.11 -2.26
N ALA A 90 8.12 10.33 -1.14
CA ALA A 90 8.74 10.84 0.09
C ALA A 90 9.78 9.88 0.67
N GLY A 91 9.51 8.57 0.64
CA GLY A 91 10.47 7.53 1.02
C GLY A 91 11.73 7.56 0.15
N ALA A 92 11.56 7.64 -1.18
CA ALA A 92 12.66 7.76 -2.13
C ALA A 92 13.48 9.04 -1.93
N TYR A 93 12.81 10.17 -1.71
CA TYR A 93 13.45 11.45 -1.45
C TYR A 93 14.30 11.42 -0.16
N ALA A 94 13.76 10.87 0.93
CA ALA A 94 14.48 10.71 2.18
C ALA A 94 15.72 9.82 2.03
N LEU A 95 15.66 8.77 1.21
CA LEU A 95 16.83 7.94 0.89
C LEU A 95 17.90 8.74 0.12
N GLY A 96 17.49 9.56 -0.84
CA GLY A 96 18.40 10.43 -1.60
C GLY A 96 19.16 11.38 -0.67
N LEU A 97 18.47 12.02 0.28
CA LEU A 97 19.09 12.88 1.29
C LEU A 97 20.09 12.12 2.17
N GLN A 98 19.74 10.92 2.63
CA GLN A 98 20.65 10.08 3.43
C GLN A 98 21.89 9.66 2.65
N TRP A 99 21.74 9.36 1.35
CA TRP A 99 22.85 8.99 0.48
C TRP A 99 23.79 10.17 0.20
N ALA A 100 23.24 11.36 -0.04
CA ALA A 100 24.03 12.58 -0.21
C ALA A 100 24.83 12.93 1.05
N ALA A 101 24.20 12.84 2.23
CA ALA A 101 24.86 13.12 3.50
C ALA A 101 26.05 12.18 3.80
N ARG A 102 26.02 10.93 3.31
CA ARG A 102 27.12 9.96 3.49
C ARG A 102 28.31 10.19 2.56
N GLN A 103 28.17 10.97 1.49
CA GLN A 103 29.27 11.25 0.55
C GLN A 103 29.97 12.59 0.83
N GLY A 104 29.32 13.49 1.57
CA GLY A 104 29.86 14.81 1.88
C GLY A 104 30.60 14.91 3.22
N GLY A 105 30.77 13.81 3.95
CA GLY A 105 31.52 13.72 5.21
C GLY A 105 32.62 12.68 5.13
#